data_AF-A0A7Y4Y6R0-F1
#
_entry.id   AF-A0A7Y4Y6R0-F1
#
_cell.length_a   1.000
_cell.length_b   1.000
_cell.length_c   1.000
_cell.angle_alpha   90.00
_cell.angle_beta   90.00
_cell.angle_gamma   90.00
#
_symmetry.space_group_name_H-M   'P 1'
#
loop_
_entity.id
_entity.type
_entity.pdbx_description
1 polymer ?
#
loop_
_entity_poly.entity_id
_entity_poly.type
_entity_poly.pdbx_seq_one_letter_code
_entity_poly.pdbx_strand_id
1 'polypeptide(L)'
;MSEPAANPPAVLPNDPHHRHNALYRHMLEGVNAAEPGRNAEQRSNLAAGLVDAYLQSRPERERDQRLDETVIRDLRVVPGARDAPTPSLFVVSGTQTPSDATPRISTPLATADVPASQTLAAHAQQRTVGADGYLTDPNITRTPIPALERNPLPDVNGIVMHRTMGSTAAGTLDHWRGEASPFGTHFLIDRDGTIHQTASLNNNTNHVGRIRSRGEVEGTLTPEGERELAATRRLPTNDYADVNRLESARPYPERYPTNRDSIGIEVVATYNERTATWQEPTEAQRASIQRLVGTLQQNYGLNDRDVYEHDRISYKTQGEGAGLYQPAAPVRDGNDPGVQQQPAGPPR
;
A
#
# COMPACT_ATOMS: atom_id res chain seq x y z
N MET A 1 25.35 -20.12 16.07
CA MET A 1 24.00 -19.57 16.32
C MET A 1 24.12 -18.08 16.09
N SER A 2 23.57 -17.57 15.00
CA SER A 2 23.56 -16.13 14.75
C SER A 2 22.52 -15.50 15.68
N GLU A 3 22.87 -14.40 16.36
CA GLU A 3 21.90 -13.63 17.12
C GLU A 3 20.68 -13.29 16.24
N PRO A 4 19.44 -13.33 16.76
CA PRO A 4 18.30 -12.86 16.01
C PRO A 4 18.55 -11.39 15.64
N ALA A 5 18.47 -11.07 14.34
CA ALA A 5 18.62 -9.70 13.88
C ALA A 5 17.62 -8.83 14.66
N ALA A 6 18.11 -7.80 15.36
CA ALA A 6 17.26 -6.88 16.08
C ALA A 6 16.23 -6.30 15.10
N ASN A 7 14.97 -6.19 15.55
CA ASN A 7 13.95 -5.54 14.74
C ASN A 7 14.41 -4.13 14.36
N PRO A 8 14.14 -3.69 13.12
CA PRO A 8 14.44 -2.32 12.72
C PRO A 8 13.76 -1.33 13.68
N PRO A 9 14.32 -0.11 13.83
CA PRO A 9 13.68 0.92 14.64
C PRO A 9 12.28 1.22 14.09
N ALA A 10 11.36 1.52 15.01
CA ALA A 10 10.03 1.94 14.65
C ALA A 10 10.09 3.23 13.80
N VAL A 11 9.21 3.30 12.80
CA VAL A 11 9.07 4.49 11.96
C VAL A 11 7.92 5.34 12.47
N LEU A 12 8.04 6.66 12.33
CA LEU A 12 7.03 7.63 12.77
C LEU A 12 6.23 8.15 11.57
N PRO A 13 5.05 8.75 11.76
CA PRO A 13 4.27 9.38 10.68
C PRO A 13 5.00 10.32 9.73
N ASN A 14 6.15 10.88 10.08
CA ASN A 14 6.96 11.70 9.17
C ASN A 14 7.93 10.90 8.29
N ASP A 15 8.06 9.58 8.50
CA ASP A 15 8.83 8.65 7.66
C ASP A 15 8.02 8.25 6.42
N PRO A 16 8.60 8.24 5.20
CA PRO A 16 7.90 7.87 3.96
C PRO A 16 7.21 6.50 3.98
N HIS A 17 7.70 5.56 4.77
CA HIS A 17 7.15 4.20 4.86
C HIS A 17 6.06 4.04 5.93
N HIS A 18 5.74 5.10 6.66
CA HIS A 18 4.69 5.08 7.66
C HIS A 18 3.31 5.20 7.01
N ARG A 19 2.33 4.40 7.46
CA ARG A 19 0.94 4.42 6.94
C ARG A 19 0.25 5.80 6.93
N HIS A 20 0.62 6.67 7.86
CA HIS A 20 0.12 8.04 8.00
C HIS A 20 0.99 9.11 7.35
N ASN A 21 2.00 8.74 6.56
CA ASN A 21 2.89 9.71 5.93
C ASN A 21 2.15 10.68 4.99
N ALA A 22 1.17 10.19 4.23
CA ALA A 22 0.35 11.04 3.37
C ALA A 22 -0.39 12.12 4.17
N LEU A 23 -0.97 11.77 5.32
CA LEU A 23 -1.60 12.72 6.23
C LEU A 23 -0.56 13.73 6.75
N TYR A 24 0.59 13.26 7.20
CA TYR A 24 1.65 14.13 7.70
C TYR A 24 2.15 15.13 6.66
N ARG A 25 2.41 14.69 5.43
CA ARG A 25 2.83 15.56 4.32
C ARG A 25 1.78 16.61 4.00
N HIS A 26 0.50 16.21 3.97
CA HIS A 26 -0.62 17.13 3.74
C HIS A 26 -0.74 18.20 4.85
N MET A 27 -0.62 17.77 6.12
CA MET A 27 -0.61 18.71 7.25
C MET A 27 0.59 19.65 7.20
N LEU A 28 1.77 19.14 6.84
CA LEU A 28 2.98 19.95 6.71
C LEU A 28 2.86 21.00 5.60
N GLU A 29 2.27 20.66 4.46
CA GLU A 29 1.97 21.61 3.39
C GLU A 29 1.02 22.73 3.87
N GLY A 30 -0.06 22.36 4.55
CA GLY A 30 -0.98 23.32 5.15
C GLY A 30 -0.31 24.23 6.19
N VAL A 31 0.57 23.69 7.04
CA VAL A 31 1.35 24.47 8.00
C VAL A 31 2.34 25.39 7.32
N ASN A 32 3.00 24.96 6.23
CA ASN A 32 3.90 25.81 5.44
C ASN A 32 3.18 27.04 4.89
N ALA A 33 1.92 26.89 4.46
CA ALA A 33 1.09 28.00 4.02
C ALA A 33 0.61 28.90 5.17
N ALA A 34 0.23 28.31 6.32
CA ALA A 34 -0.32 29.05 7.46
C ALA A 34 0.74 29.77 8.33
N GLU A 35 1.97 29.23 8.41
CA GLU A 35 3.03 29.72 9.29
C GLU A 35 4.37 29.97 8.54
N PRO A 36 4.39 30.80 7.48
CA PRO A 36 5.60 30.98 6.65
C PRO A 36 6.78 31.61 7.42
N GLY A 37 6.52 32.33 8.51
CA GLY A 37 7.56 32.98 9.33
C GLY A 37 8.32 32.06 10.30
N ARG A 38 7.87 30.80 10.48
CA ARG A 38 8.57 29.82 11.32
C ARG A 38 9.71 29.16 10.56
N ASN A 39 10.63 28.49 11.26
CA ASN A 39 11.64 27.67 10.58
C ASN A 39 11.06 26.28 10.20
N ALA A 40 11.81 25.49 9.42
CA ALA A 40 11.33 24.18 8.94
C ALA A 40 11.03 23.17 10.06
N GLU A 41 11.85 23.16 11.12
CA GLU A 41 11.67 22.26 12.27
C GLU A 41 10.40 22.60 13.05
N GLN A 42 10.17 23.89 13.33
CA GLN A 42 8.96 24.36 14.00
C GLN A 42 7.69 24.04 13.21
N ARG A 43 7.74 24.15 11.88
CA ARG A 43 6.61 23.76 11.01
C ARG A 43 6.38 22.25 11.02
N SER A 44 7.45 21.46 11.01
CA SER A 44 7.40 20.00 11.19
C SER A 44 6.76 19.62 12.54
N ASN A 45 7.12 20.30 13.62
CA ASN A 45 6.56 20.08 14.96
C ASN A 45 5.06 20.39 15.03
N LEU A 46 4.62 21.50 14.42
CA LEU A 46 3.20 21.83 14.31
C LEU A 46 2.42 20.81 13.46
N ALA A 47 2.99 20.37 12.34
CA ALA A 47 2.38 19.33 11.51
C ALA A 47 2.20 18.02 12.29
N ALA A 48 3.22 17.63 13.06
CA ALA A 48 3.12 16.48 13.98
C ALA A 48 2.00 16.64 15.00
N GLY A 49 1.83 17.84 15.58
CA GLY A 49 0.72 18.15 16.48
C GLY A 49 -0.67 18.02 15.84
N LEU A 50 -0.82 18.45 14.59
CA LEU A 50 -2.08 18.30 13.86
C LEU A 50 -2.37 16.84 13.50
N VAL A 51 -1.35 16.07 13.12
CA VAL A 51 -1.48 14.62 12.87
C VAL A 51 -1.91 13.89 14.14
N ASP A 52 -1.24 14.14 15.26
CA ASP A 52 -1.59 13.53 16.55
C ASP A 52 -3.03 13.85 16.96
N ALA A 53 -3.41 15.13 16.93
CA ALA A 53 -4.77 15.56 17.23
C ALA A 53 -5.81 14.92 16.29
N TYR A 54 -5.49 14.82 14.99
CA TYR A 54 -6.38 14.19 14.01
C TYR A 54 -6.58 12.71 14.33
N LEU A 55 -5.50 11.95 14.54
CA LEU A 55 -5.59 10.53 14.85
C LEU A 55 -6.29 10.28 16.18
N GLN A 56 -6.04 11.09 17.21
CA GLN A 56 -6.75 10.98 18.49
C GLN A 56 -8.25 11.24 18.37
N SER A 57 -8.68 12.06 17.41
CA SER A 57 -10.11 12.28 17.14
C SER A 57 -10.82 11.08 16.51
N ARG A 58 -10.07 10.11 15.95
CA ARG A 58 -10.61 8.90 15.33
C ARG A 58 -10.86 7.80 16.36
N PRO A 59 -11.84 6.90 16.12
CA PRO A 59 -11.98 5.66 16.87
C PRO A 59 -10.67 4.86 16.86
N GLU A 60 -10.32 4.24 17.99
CA GLU A 60 -9.04 3.53 18.16
C GLU A 60 -8.74 2.53 17.04
N ARG A 61 -9.76 1.75 16.63
CA ARG A 61 -9.65 0.77 15.53
C ARG A 61 -9.28 1.35 14.16
N GLU A 62 -9.51 2.64 13.97
CA GLU A 62 -9.24 3.35 12.71
C GLU A 62 -7.90 4.09 12.76
N ARG A 63 -7.33 4.30 13.94
CA ARG A 63 -6.05 5.00 14.12
C ARG A 63 -4.90 4.25 13.47
N ASP A 64 -5.02 2.94 13.29
CA ASP A 64 -3.99 2.11 12.66
C ASP A 64 -4.25 1.83 11.19
N GLN A 65 -5.30 2.41 10.60
CA GLN A 65 -5.64 2.23 9.18
C GLN A 65 -5.06 3.37 8.35
N ARG A 66 -4.51 3.06 7.17
CA ARG A 66 -4.15 4.09 6.20
C ARG A 66 -5.41 4.84 5.76
N LEU A 67 -5.40 6.15 5.93
CA LEU A 67 -6.50 7.02 5.50
C LEU A 67 -6.63 7.02 3.98
N ASP A 68 -7.87 7.16 3.51
CA ASP A 68 -8.16 7.38 2.11
C ASP A 68 -7.60 8.74 1.65
N GLU A 69 -6.98 8.78 0.47
CA GLU A 69 -6.41 10.01 -0.07
C GLU A 69 -7.46 11.09 -0.33
N THR A 70 -8.70 10.71 -0.66
CA THR A 70 -9.80 11.67 -0.83
C THR A 70 -10.14 12.36 0.49
N VAL A 71 -10.17 11.60 1.60
CA VAL A 71 -10.36 12.13 2.94
C VAL A 71 -9.24 13.09 3.29
N ILE A 72 -7.97 12.73 3.02
CA ILE A 72 -6.82 13.61 3.28
C ILE A 72 -6.94 14.91 2.48
N ARG A 73 -7.26 14.83 1.18
CA ARG A 73 -7.40 16.00 0.29
C ARG A 73 -8.50 16.97 0.74
N ASP A 74 -9.55 16.46 1.38
CA ASP A 74 -10.65 17.28 1.92
C ASP A 74 -10.26 18.06 3.20
N LEU A 75 -9.12 17.73 3.82
CA LEU A 75 -8.63 18.43 5.00
C LEU A 75 -7.91 19.73 4.61
N ARG A 76 -8.06 20.76 5.43
CA ARG A 76 -7.32 22.03 5.30
C ARG A 76 -6.80 22.49 6.65
N VAL A 77 -5.59 23.03 6.66
CA VAL A 77 -5.01 23.68 7.84
C VAL A 77 -5.35 25.16 7.79
N VAL A 78 -5.94 25.69 8.86
CA VAL A 78 -6.29 27.11 8.98
C VAL A 78 -5.73 27.72 10.26
N PRO A 79 -5.18 28.94 10.22
CA PRO A 79 -4.70 29.62 11.42
C PRO A 79 -5.87 30.14 12.26
N GLY A 80 -5.76 30.00 13.58
CA GLY A 80 -6.62 30.66 14.54
C GLY A 80 -6.26 32.13 14.77
N ALA A 81 -7.08 32.79 15.58
CA ALA A 81 -6.80 34.15 16.06
C ALA A 81 -5.50 34.16 16.89
N ARG A 82 -4.60 35.11 16.59
CA ARG A 82 -3.27 35.21 17.22
C ARG A 82 -3.32 35.71 18.67
N ASP A 83 -4.38 36.42 19.01
CA ASP A 83 -4.69 37.00 20.31
C ASP A 83 -5.62 36.10 21.16
N ALA A 84 -6.00 34.92 20.65
CA ALA A 84 -6.74 33.94 21.43
C ALA A 84 -5.94 33.53 22.68
N PRO A 85 -6.59 33.14 23.79
CA PRO A 85 -5.90 32.65 24.99
C PRO A 85 -4.93 31.49 24.71
N THR A 86 -5.23 30.68 23.68
CA THR A 86 -4.35 29.64 23.17
C THR A 86 -4.31 29.73 21.64
N PRO A 87 -3.38 30.51 21.08
CA PRO A 87 -3.22 30.62 19.63
C PRO A 87 -2.94 29.23 19.05
N SER A 88 -3.71 28.82 18.04
CA SER A 88 -3.71 27.44 17.54
C SER A 88 -3.85 27.37 16.03
N LEU A 89 -3.43 26.26 15.44
CA LEU A 89 -3.81 25.84 14.10
C LEU A 89 -4.97 24.84 14.19
N PHE A 90 -5.82 24.83 13.17
CA PHE A 90 -6.98 23.95 13.10
C PHE A 90 -6.98 23.14 11.82
N VAL A 91 -7.45 21.89 11.90
CA VAL A 91 -7.82 21.07 10.75
C VAL A 91 -9.33 21.19 10.53
N VAL A 92 -9.72 21.48 9.29
CA VAL A 92 -11.12 21.62 8.88
C VAL A 92 -11.38 20.75 7.66
N SER A 93 -12.60 20.21 7.53
CA SER A 93 -13.01 19.38 6.38
C SER A 93 -13.91 20.16 5.44
N GLY A 94 -13.74 19.93 4.13
CA GLY A 94 -14.61 20.50 3.09
C GLY A 94 -14.35 21.99 2.83
N THR A 95 -15.18 22.62 1.97
CA THR A 95 -14.97 23.99 1.48
C THR A 95 -15.50 25.10 2.39
N GLN A 96 -16.37 24.78 3.34
CA GLN A 96 -17.04 25.77 4.19
C GLN A 96 -16.14 26.28 5.32
N THR A 97 -16.31 27.56 5.67
CA THR A 97 -15.72 28.14 6.87
C THR A 97 -16.37 27.47 8.09
N PRO A 98 -15.60 26.91 9.04
CA PRO A 98 -16.18 26.21 10.18
C PRO A 98 -17.04 27.16 11.00
N SER A 99 -18.24 26.70 11.39
CA SER A 99 -19.00 27.39 12.44
C SER A 99 -18.26 27.26 13.78
N ASP A 100 -18.60 28.10 14.76
CA ASP A 100 -18.05 27.99 16.12
C ASP A 100 -18.55 26.74 16.87
N ALA A 101 -19.51 26.01 16.32
CA ALA A 101 -20.06 24.77 16.88
C ALA A 101 -19.40 23.49 16.34
N THR A 102 -18.50 23.59 15.36
CA THR A 102 -17.86 22.41 14.76
C THR A 102 -16.67 21.96 15.64
N PRO A 103 -16.56 20.69 16.07
CA PRO A 103 -15.38 20.20 16.76
C PRO A 103 -14.15 20.46 15.89
N ARG A 104 -13.22 21.29 16.38
CA ARG A 104 -12.01 21.63 15.63
C ARG A 104 -10.86 20.80 16.16
N ILE A 105 -10.39 19.87 15.35
CA ILE A 105 -9.08 19.23 15.56
C ILE A 105 -8.05 20.34 15.51
N SER A 106 -7.22 20.48 16.54
CA SER A 106 -6.33 21.63 16.68
C SER A 106 -5.01 21.25 17.31
N THR A 107 -4.01 22.10 17.08
CA THR A 107 -2.76 22.08 17.84
C THR A 107 -2.37 23.50 18.26
N PRO A 108 -1.98 23.74 19.52
CA PRO A 108 -1.45 25.03 19.95
C PRO A 108 -0.19 25.43 19.17
N LEU A 109 0.01 26.74 18.95
CA LEU A 109 1.23 27.26 18.32
C LEU A 109 2.49 27.03 19.17
N ALA A 110 2.34 26.77 20.47
CA ALA A 110 3.41 26.36 21.37
C ALA A 110 3.95 24.95 21.03
N THR A 111 3.18 24.11 20.34
CA THR A 111 3.65 22.79 19.88
C THR A 111 4.84 22.90 18.93
N ALA A 112 5.07 24.08 18.32
CA ALA A 112 6.26 24.34 17.51
C ALA A 112 7.59 24.06 18.24
N ASP A 113 7.58 24.11 19.57
CA ASP A 113 8.77 23.88 20.41
C ASP A 113 8.85 22.44 20.96
N VAL A 114 7.91 21.56 20.58
CA VAL A 114 7.92 20.13 20.93
C VAL A 114 8.39 19.33 19.71
N PRO A 115 9.52 18.60 19.80
CA PRO A 115 10.03 17.83 18.66
C PRO A 115 8.99 16.87 18.09
N ALA A 116 8.87 16.83 16.78
CA ALA A 116 7.94 15.94 16.08
C ALA A 116 8.10 14.48 16.51
N SER A 117 9.33 14.03 16.79
CA SER A 117 9.60 12.68 17.28
C SER A 117 8.93 12.36 18.61
N GLN A 118 8.79 13.34 19.50
CA GLN A 118 8.14 13.19 20.79
C GLN A 118 6.61 13.13 20.62
N THR A 119 6.05 14.03 19.83
CA THR A 119 4.60 14.09 19.56
C THR A 119 4.11 12.85 18.83
N LEU A 120 4.88 12.36 17.86
CA LEU A 120 4.49 11.24 17.02
C LEU A 120 4.79 9.86 17.62
N ALA A 121 5.48 9.78 18.76
CA ALA A 121 5.94 8.52 19.35
C ALA A 121 4.80 7.52 19.62
N ALA A 122 3.62 8.01 20.02
CA ALA A 122 2.44 7.16 20.26
C ALA A 122 1.90 6.49 18.99
N HIS A 123 2.25 7.01 17.82
CA HIS A 123 1.83 6.51 16.52
C HIS A 123 2.93 5.70 15.82
N ALA A 124 4.02 5.37 16.53
CA ALA A 124 5.14 4.65 15.93
C ALA A 124 4.72 3.28 15.39
N GLN A 125 5.20 2.96 14.19
CA GLN A 125 4.97 1.69 13.50
C GLN A 125 6.21 0.81 13.63
N GLN A 126 6.07 -0.34 14.27
CA GLN A 126 7.12 -1.35 14.26
C GLN A 126 7.23 -1.97 12.88
N ARG A 127 8.44 -2.04 12.35
CA ARG A 127 8.74 -2.76 11.11
C ARG A 127 9.37 -4.10 11.46
N THR A 128 9.17 -5.07 10.56
CA THR A 128 9.76 -6.40 10.63
C THR A 128 10.69 -6.69 9.47
N VAL A 129 10.87 -5.74 8.54
CA VAL A 129 11.89 -5.82 7.48
C VAL A 129 13.24 -5.38 8.05
N GLY A 130 14.17 -6.31 8.18
CA GLY A 130 15.53 -6.03 8.64
C GLY A 130 16.29 -5.10 7.69
N ALA A 131 17.42 -4.58 8.15
CA ALA A 131 18.26 -3.69 7.34
C ALA A 131 18.79 -4.36 6.05
N ASP A 132 18.87 -5.69 6.03
CA ASP A 132 19.20 -6.51 4.87
C ASP A 132 18.03 -6.69 3.88
N GLY A 133 16.86 -6.13 4.20
CA GLY A 133 15.63 -6.23 3.41
C GLY A 133 14.92 -7.58 3.57
N TYR A 134 15.32 -8.41 4.53
CA TYR A 134 14.64 -9.66 4.82
C TYR A 134 13.73 -9.54 6.04
N LEU A 135 12.56 -10.17 6.00
CA LEU A 135 11.67 -10.21 7.15
C LEU A 135 12.33 -10.95 8.33
N THR A 136 12.01 -10.50 9.54
CA THR A 136 12.46 -11.10 10.81
C THR A 136 11.49 -12.16 11.35
N ASP A 137 10.34 -12.36 10.68
CA ASP A 137 9.36 -13.39 11.05
C ASP A 137 9.98 -14.79 10.93
N PRO A 138 10.08 -15.57 12.03
CA PRO A 138 10.65 -16.91 12.01
C PRO A 138 9.85 -17.92 11.18
N ASN A 139 8.59 -17.62 10.82
CA ASN A 139 7.77 -18.46 9.95
C ASN A 139 8.04 -18.22 8.46
N ILE A 140 8.94 -17.29 8.11
CA ILE A 140 9.37 -17.02 6.75
C ILE A 140 10.77 -17.58 6.55
N THR A 141 10.88 -18.58 5.68
CA THR A 141 12.15 -19.24 5.38
C THR A 141 12.96 -18.37 4.44
N ARG A 142 14.11 -17.86 4.91
CA ARG A 142 15.06 -17.14 4.07
C ARG A 142 15.70 -18.10 3.07
N THR A 143 15.36 -17.95 1.79
CA THR A 143 15.85 -18.78 0.68
C THR A 143 16.44 -17.88 -0.40
N PRO A 144 17.50 -17.12 -0.11
CA PRO A 144 18.00 -16.07 -0.98
C PRO A 144 18.45 -16.62 -2.33
N ILE A 145 18.03 -15.94 -3.40
CA ILE A 145 18.50 -16.16 -4.77
C ILE A 145 18.97 -14.80 -5.29
N PRO A 146 20.25 -14.41 -5.04
CA PRO A 146 20.76 -13.08 -5.38
C PRO A 146 20.61 -12.71 -6.86
N ALA A 147 20.56 -13.70 -7.75
CA ALA A 147 20.33 -13.50 -9.17
C ALA A 147 18.95 -12.91 -9.52
N LEU A 148 17.98 -12.92 -8.59
CA LEU A 148 16.66 -12.29 -8.74
C LEU A 148 16.68 -10.80 -8.39
N GLU A 149 17.59 -10.38 -7.52
CA GLU A 149 17.72 -8.99 -7.06
C GLU A 149 18.29 -8.13 -8.20
N ARG A 150 17.63 -7.01 -8.47
CA ARG A 150 17.99 -6.07 -9.54
C ARG A 150 18.41 -4.73 -8.95
N ASN A 151 17.62 -3.70 -9.18
CA ASN A 151 17.92 -2.33 -8.77
C ASN A 151 17.38 -2.07 -7.36
N PRO A 152 17.83 -1.01 -6.68
CA PRO A 152 17.20 -0.57 -5.44
C PRO A 152 15.69 -0.37 -5.58
N LEU A 153 14.94 -0.76 -4.55
CA LEU A 153 13.50 -0.60 -4.41
C LEU A 153 13.24 0.46 -3.31
N PRO A 154 13.34 1.75 -3.62
CA PRO A 154 13.25 2.81 -2.62
C PRO A 154 11.83 2.99 -2.06
N ASP A 155 10.82 2.64 -2.85
CA ASP A 155 9.41 2.78 -2.49
C ASP A 155 8.67 1.48 -2.82
N VAL A 156 7.66 1.16 -2.01
CA VAL A 156 6.75 0.05 -2.27
C VAL A 156 5.33 0.59 -2.29
N ASN A 157 4.72 0.57 -3.48
CA ASN A 157 3.37 1.08 -3.73
C ASN A 157 2.33 -0.03 -3.90
N GLY A 158 2.76 -1.28 -4.01
CA GLY A 158 1.82 -2.39 -4.14
C GLY A 158 2.43 -3.77 -3.97
N ILE A 159 1.53 -4.74 -3.84
CA ILE A 159 1.84 -6.17 -3.82
C ILE A 159 1.19 -6.79 -5.05
N VAL A 160 1.91 -7.61 -5.81
CA VAL A 160 1.38 -8.29 -6.99
C VAL A 160 1.37 -9.79 -6.75
N MET A 161 0.20 -10.39 -6.89
CA MET A 161 -0.05 -11.82 -6.67
C MET A 161 0.10 -12.60 -7.98
N HIS A 162 0.82 -13.71 -7.93
CA HIS A 162 1.18 -14.56 -9.09
C HIS A 162 0.94 -16.04 -8.78
N ARG A 163 0.85 -16.86 -9.83
CA ARG A 163 0.94 -18.32 -9.74
C ARG A 163 2.11 -18.85 -10.57
N THR A 164 2.78 -19.87 -10.07
CA THR A 164 4.04 -20.40 -10.62
C THR A 164 3.88 -21.17 -11.93
N MET A 165 2.69 -21.69 -12.24
CA MET A 165 2.43 -22.77 -13.22
C MET A 165 3.11 -24.13 -12.88
N GLY A 166 4.12 -24.14 -12.00
CA GLY A 166 4.73 -25.34 -11.43
C GLY A 166 3.92 -26.01 -10.32
N SER A 167 4.31 -27.24 -9.96
CA SER A 167 3.62 -28.09 -8.98
C SER A 167 4.24 -28.10 -7.58
N THR A 168 5.47 -27.59 -7.41
CA THR A 168 6.20 -27.57 -6.12
C THR A 168 7.07 -26.32 -6.00
N ALA A 169 7.30 -25.85 -4.77
CA ALA A 169 8.23 -24.75 -4.57
C ALA A 169 9.66 -25.13 -4.93
N ALA A 170 10.09 -26.36 -4.64
CA ALA A 170 11.43 -26.85 -4.98
C ALA A 170 11.72 -26.70 -6.49
N GLY A 171 10.80 -27.14 -7.35
CA GLY A 171 10.95 -26.99 -8.80
C GLY A 171 11.01 -25.53 -9.26
N THR A 172 10.19 -24.66 -8.66
CA THR A 172 10.23 -23.21 -8.95
C THR A 172 11.56 -22.59 -8.51
N LEU A 173 12.04 -22.90 -7.31
CA LEU A 173 13.31 -22.40 -6.79
C LEU A 173 14.49 -22.87 -7.63
N ASP A 174 14.50 -24.14 -8.05
CA ASP A 174 15.55 -24.68 -8.93
C ASP A 174 15.53 -24.01 -10.30
N HIS A 175 14.35 -23.71 -10.85
CA HIS A 175 14.22 -22.94 -12.08
C HIS A 175 14.80 -21.52 -11.93
N TRP A 176 14.50 -20.81 -10.84
CA TRP A 176 15.02 -19.47 -10.56
C TRP A 176 16.52 -19.42 -10.27
N ARG A 177 17.12 -20.50 -9.75
CA ARG A 177 18.57 -20.62 -9.55
C ARG A 177 19.33 -20.88 -10.85
N GLY A 178 18.66 -21.41 -11.88
CA GLY A 178 19.28 -21.69 -13.16
C GLY A 178 19.71 -20.41 -13.88
N GLU A 179 20.82 -20.49 -14.64
CA GLU A 179 21.37 -19.35 -15.42
C GLU A 179 20.40 -18.76 -16.45
N ALA A 180 19.28 -19.43 -16.72
CA ALA A 180 18.32 -19.08 -17.76
C ALA A 180 17.13 -18.22 -17.28
N SER A 181 16.93 -17.99 -15.97
CA SER A 181 15.74 -17.26 -15.50
C SER A 181 16.07 -15.86 -14.98
N PRO A 182 15.91 -14.80 -15.79
CA PRO A 182 16.04 -13.42 -15.32
C PRO A 182 14.81 -12.93 -14.53
N PHE A 183 13.85 -13.82 -14.26
CA PHE A 183 12.52 -13.54 -13.70
C PHE A 183 12.30 -14.31 -12.39
N GLY A 184 11.51 -13.73 -11.50
CA GLY A 184 11.15 -14.32 -10.21
C GLY A 184 10.60 -13.25 -9.27
N THR A 185 10.13 -13.66 -8.12
CA THR A 185 9.45 -12.79 -7.15
C THR A 185 10.25 -12.65 -5.84
N HIS A 186 9.76 -11.81 -4.94
CA HIS A 186 10.37 -11.63 -3.61
C HIS A 186 9.98 -12.77 -2.68
N PHE A 187 8.77 -13.33 -2.86
CA PHE A 187 8.26 -14.43 -2.08
C PHE A 187 7.68 -15.55 -2.94
N LEU A 188 7.83 -16.78 -2.45
CA LEU A 188 7.20 -17.99 -2.99
C LEU A 188 6.47 -18.72 -1.86
N ILE A 189 5.21 -19.10 -2.09
CA ILE A 189 4.40 -19.85 -1.13
C ILE A 189 4.09 -21.25 -1.69
N ASP A 190 4.60 -22.29 -1.03
CA ASP A 190 4.35 -23.68 -1.44
C ASP A 190 2.92 -24.14 -1.10
N ARG A 191 2.51 -25.31 -1.61
CA ARG A 191 1.17 -25.88 -1.41
C ARG A 191 0.81 -26.11 0.06
N ASP A 192 1.80 -26.37 0.90
CA ASP A 192 1.64 -26.57 2.35
C ASP A 192 1.62 -25.25 3.14
N GLY A 193 1.73 -24.10 2.46
CA GLY A 193 1.76 -22.77 3.07
C GLY A 193 3.15 -22.31 3.50
N THR A 194 4.22 -23.08 3.29
CA THR A 194 5.59 -22.63 3.57
C THR A 194 5.91 -21.38 2.76
N ILE A 195 6.35 -20.32 3.43
CA ILE A 195 6.74 -19.05 2.80
C ILE A 195 8.26 -19.02 2.66
N HIS A 196 8.74 -18.87 1.44
CA HIS A 196 10.14 -18.59 1.13
C HIS A 196 10.29 -17.12 0.75
N GLN A 197 11.20 -16.40 1.42
CA GLN A 197 11.66 -15.11 0.92
C GLN A 197 12.91 -15.33 0.06
N THR A 198 12.81 -15.00 -1.23
CA THR A 198 13.82 -15.30 -2.26
C THR A 198 14.66 -14.11 -2.67
N ALA A 199 14.21 -12.89 -2.37
CA ALA A 199 14.97 -11.66 -2.64
C ALA A 199 14.79 -10.66 -1.50
N SER A 200 15.80 -9.81 -1.30
CA SER A 200 15.74 -8.64 -0.44
C SER A 200 14.63 -7.69 -0.88
N LEU A 201 13.89 -7.13 0.07
CA LEU A 201 12.91 -6.07 -0.18
C LEU A 201 13.55 -4.69 -0.37
N ASN A 202 14.88 -4.59 -0.26
CA ASN A 202 15.63 -3.39 -0.64
C ASN A 202 15.91 -3.33 -2.15
N ASN A 203 15.66 -4.42 -2.86
CA ASN A 203 15.89 -4.56 -4.28
C ASN A 203 14.61 -5.02 -4.95
N ASN A 204 14.43 -4.62 -6.20
CA ASN A 204 13.33 -5.16 -6.96
C ASN A 204 13.66 -6.49 -7.64
N THR A 205 12.61 -7.23 -7.99
CA THR A 205 12.69 -8.39 -8.88
C THR A 205 11.93 -8.12 -10.20
N ASN A 206 12.18 -8.94 -11.22
CA ASN A 206 11.45 -8.85 -12.48
C ASN A 206 10.22 -9.77 -12.46
N HIS A 207 9.09 -9.29 -11.93
CA HIS A 207 7.89 -10.12 -11.75
C HIS A 207 6.63 -9.61 -12.48
N VAL A 208 6.46 -8.31 -12.69
CA VAL A 208 5.28 -7.70 -13.35
C VAL A 208 5.41 -7.72 -14.88
N GLY A 209 6.56 -7.28 -15.39
CA GLY A 209 6.72 -7.03 -16.82
C GLY A 209 6.01 -5.75 -17.27
N ARG A 210 5.35 -5.79 -18.44
CA ARG A 210 4.71 -4.61 -19.05
C ARG A 210 3.32 -4.36 -18.45
N ILE A 211 3.06 -3.17 -17.93
CA ILE A 211 1.75 -2.83 -17.34
C ILE A 211 0.74 -2.39 -18.40
N ARG A 212 -0.55 -2.60 -18.10
CA ARG A 212 -1.70 -2.06 -18.82
C ARG A 212 -1.99 -0.62 -18.40
N SER A 213 -2.85 0.06 -19.16
CA SER A 213 -3.41 1.35 -18.75
C SER A 213 -4.38 1.17 -17.59
N ARG A 214 -4.04 1.76 -16.43
CA ARG A 214 -4.93 1.70 -15.25
C ARG A 214 -6.24 2.40 -15.54
N GLY A 215 -6.19 3.61 -16.09
CA GLY A 215 -7.39 4.38 -16.38
C GLY A 215 -8.33 3.67 -17.36
N GLU A 216 -7.78 2.98 -18.37
CA GLU A 216 -8.61 2.20 -19.31
C GLU A 216 -9.27 1.00 -18.61
N VAL A 217 -8.50 0.23 -17.84
CA VAL A 217 -8.99 -0.98 -17.15
C VAL A 217 -10.03 -0.62 -16.09
N GLU A 218 -9.84 0.50 -15.38
CA GLU A 218 -10.76 0.97 -14.33
C GLU A 218 -11.89 1.86 -14.87
N GLY A 219 -11.87 2.23 -16.15
CA GLY A 219 -12.88 3.09 -16.77
C GLY A 219 -12.87 4.54 -16.26
N THR A 220 -11.70 5.04 -15.86
CA THR A 220 -11.51 6.36 -15.23
C THR A 220 -10.80 7.38 -16.12
N LEU A 221 -10.52 7.04 -17.39
CA LEU A 221 -9.88 7.98 -18.32
C LEU A 221 -10.75 9.24 -18.53
N THR A 222 -10.07 10.39 -18.57
CA THR A 222 -10.66 11.61 -19.11
C THR A 222 -10.66 11.54 -20.64
N PRO A 223 -11.47 12.37 -21.33
CA PRO A 223 -11.42 12.45 -22.79
C PRO A 223 -10.03 12.77 -23.37
N GLU A 224 -9.18 13.44 -22.59
CA GLU A 224 -7.78 13.71 -22.95
C GLU A 224 -6.93 12.44 -22.84
N GLY A 225 -7.07 11.68 -21.75
CA GLY A 225 -6.41 10.40 -21.56
C GLY A 225 -6.80 9.36 -22.62
N GLU A 226 -8.06 9.34 -23.05
CA GLU A 226 -8.52 8.51 -24.17
C GLU A 226 -7.81 8.86 -25.48
N ARG A 227 -7.68 10.16 -25.78
CA ARG A 227 -6.99 10.63 -27.00
C ARG A 227 -5.49 10.32 -26.96
N GLU A 228 -4.86 10.49 -25.80
CA GLU A 228 -3.44 10.16 -25.60
C GLU A 228 -3.20 8.67 -25.83
N LEU A 229 -3.98 7.81 -25.16
CA LEU A 229 -3.86 6.35 -25.30
C LEU A 229 -4.12 5.92 -26.76
N ALA A 230 -5.15 6.47 -27.40
CA ALA A 230 -5.45 6.19 -28.81
C ALA A 230 -4.32 6.65 -29.75
N ALA A 231 -3.64 7.76 -29.46
CA ALA A 231 -2.49 8.22 -30.23
C ALA A 231 -1.27 7.30 -30.06
N THR A 232 -1.01 6.82 -28.85
CA THR A 232 0.06 5.86 -28.55
C THR A 232 -0.08 4.57 -29.35
N ARG A 233 -1.32 4.06 -29.49
CA ARG A 233 -1.60 2.82 -30.23
C ARG A 233 -1.49 2.90 -31.75
N ARG A 234 -1.45 4.11 -32.33
CA ARG A 234 -1.43 4.31 -33.79
C ARG A 234 -0.04 4.12 -34.41
N LEU A 235 1.00 3.89 -33.61
CA LEU A 235 2.36 3.64 -34.09
C LEU A 235 2.55 2.15 -34.41
N PRO A 236 3.22 1.79 -35.52
CA PRO A 236 3.16 0.44 -36.12
C PRO A 236 4.00 -0.65 -35.43
N THR A 237 4.28 -0.60 -34.13
CA THR A 237 4.95 -1.71 -33.43
C THR A 237 4.54 -1.86 -31.96
N ASN A 238 4.05 -3.05 -31.59
CA ASN A 238 3.90 -3.55 -30.21
C ASN A 238 3.21 -2.58 -29.22
N ASP A 239 1.92 -2.32 -29.47
CA ASP A 239 0.99 -1.51 -28.64
C ASP A 239 1.28 -1.59 -27.13
N TYR A 240 1.40 -2.81 -26.59
CA TYR A 240 1.63 -3.05 -25.17
C TYR A 240 2.93 -2.43 -24.61
N ALA A 241 3.99 -2.35 -25.41
CA ALA A 241 5.26 -1.75 -24.98
C ALA A 241 5.17 -0.22 -24.92
N ASP A 242 4.43 0.40 -25.83
CA ASP A 242 4.24 1.84 -25.87
C ASP A 242 3.22 2.28 -24.80
N VAL A 243 2.14 1.53 -24.59
CA VAL A 243 1.23 1.73 -23.45
C VAL A 243 1.99 1.61 -22.13
N ASN A 244 2.82 0.57 -21.97
CA ASN A 244 3.66 0.45 -20.78
C ASN A 244 4.58 1.66 -20.59
N ARG A 245 5.20 2.18 -21.66
CA ARG A 245 6.10 3.35 -21.58
C ARG A 245 5.33 4.60 -21.14
N LEU A 246 4.14 4.82 -21.72
CA LEU A 246 3.24 5.91 -21.36
C LEU A 246 2.86 5.82 -19.87
N GLU A 247 2.34 4.68 -19.44
CA GLU A 247 1.86 4.49 -18.07
C GLU A 247 3.01 4.56 -17.07
N SER A 248 4.17 3.96 -17.36
CA SER A 248 5.35 3.99 -16.47
C SER A 248 5.92 5.39 -16.23
N ALA A 249 5.59 6.37 -17.09
CA ALA A 249 5.98 7.76 -16.89
C ALA A 249 5.05 8.52 -15.92
N ARG A 250 3.87 7.97 -15.62
CA ARG A 250 2.92 8.57 -14.67
C ARG A 250 3.31 8.27 -13.22
N PRO A 251 3.02 9.17 -12.27
CA PRO A 251 3.21 8.89 -10.86
C PRO A 251 2.22 7.81 -10.40
N TYR A 252 2.61 7.03 -9.39
CA TYR A 252 1.63 6.24 -8.64
C TYR A 252 0.77 7.22 -7.79
N PRO A 253 -0.55 7.06 -7.68
CA PRO A 253 -1.38 5.92 -8.10
C PRO A 253 -2.03 6.04 -9.50
N GLU A 254 -1.68 7.00 -10.34
CA GLU A 254 -2.31 7.14 -11.68
C GLU A 254 -2.05 5.94 -12.61
N ARG A 255 -1.01 5.16 -12.32
CA ARG A 255 -0.67 3.89 -12.99
C ARG A 255 -0.74 2.70 -12.02
N TYR A 256 -0.72 1.49 -12.57
CA TYR A 256 -0.46 0.28 -11.79
C TYR A 256 0.99 0.24 -11.27
N PRO A 257 1.27 -0.53 -10.20
CA PRO A 257 2.64 -0.78 -9.77
C PRO A 257 3.45 -1.50 -10.84
N THR A 258 4.76 -1.28 -10.82
CA THR A 258 5.74 -1.90 -11.72
C THR A 258 6.71 -2.74 -10.91
N ASN A 259 7.64 -3.42 -11.59
CA ASN A 259 8.79 -4.04 -10.91
C ASN A 259 9.52 -3.04 -10.00
N ARG A 260 9.53 -1.74 -10.28
CA ARG A 260 10.38 -0.76 -9.56
C ARG A 260 9.78 -0.24 -8.27
N ASP A 261 8.53 -0.60 -7.97
CA ASP A 261 7.78 -0.10 -6.82
C ASP A 261 6.75 -1.09 -6.29
N SER A 262 7.01 -2.40 -6.45
CA SER A 262 6.14 -3.43 -5.88
C SER A 262 6.86 -4.69 -5.45
N ILE A 263 6.15 -5.45 -4.61
CA ILE A 263 6.57 -6.75 -4.11
C ILE A 263 5.75 -7.84 -4.82
N GLY A 264 6.42 -8.69 -5.57
CA GLY A 264 5.84 -9.92 -6.12
C GLY A 264 5.74 -11.05 -5.08
N ILE A 265 4.60 -11.74 -5.06
CA ILE A 265 4.36 -13.00 -4.32
C ILE A 265 3.89 -14.06 -5.32
N GLU A 266 4.66 -15.13 -5.49
CA GLU A 266 4.25 -16.30 -6.26
C GLU A 266 3.67 -17.40 -5.37
N VAL A 267 2.58 -18.01 -5.83
CA VAL A 267 1.90 -19.10 -5.14
C VAL A 267 1.95 -20.35 -6.00
N VAL A 268 2.44 -21.46 -5.44
CA VAL A 268 2.55 -22.73 -6.18
C VAL A 268 1.18 -23.21 -6.62
N ALA A 269 1.00 -23.33 -7.93
CA ALA A 269 -0.22 -23.80 -8.56
C ALA A 269 0.03 -24.23 -10.01
N THR A 270 -0.58 -25.34 -10.42
CA THR A 270 -0.58 -25.79 -11.81
C THR A 270 -1.66 -25.06 -12.64
N TYR A 271 -1.42 -24.91 -13.94
CA TYR A 271 -2.44 -24.45 -14.90
C TYR A 271 -2.93 -25.63 -15.76
N ASN A 272 -4.24 -25.75 -15.94
CA ASN A 272 -4.83 -26.72 -16.84
C ASN A 272 -5.18 -26.04 -18.17
N GLU A 273 -4.36 -26.27 -19.20
CA GLU A 273 -4.53 -25.68 -20.53
C GLU A 273 -5.83 -26.10 -21.22
N ARG A 274 -6.36 -27.30 -20.92
CA ARG A 274 -7.59 -27.80 -21.58
C ARG A 274 -8.83 -27.07 -21.10
N THR A 275 -8.86 -26.71 -19.81
CA THR A 275 -9.98 -25.99 -19.20
C THR A 275 -9.71 -24.50 -19.06
N ALA A 276 -8.49 -24.05 -19.35
CA ALA A 276 -8.01 -22.69 -19.11
C ALA A 276 -8.21 -22.22 -17.66
N THR A 277 -7.94 -23.11 -16.70
CA THR A 277 -8.14 -22.86 -15.27
C THR A 277 -6.89 -23.09 -14.45
N TRP A 278 -6.70 -22.24 -13.46
CA TRP A 278 -5.67 -22.42 -12.43
C TRP A 278 -6.14 -23.36 -11.32
N GLN A 279 -5.19 -24.08 -10.74
CA GLN A 279 -5.42 -24.81 -9.50
C GLN A 279 -5.77 -23.83 -8.38
N GLU A 280 -6.82 -24.14 -7.62
CA GLU A 280 -7.21 -23.37 -6.44
C GLU A 280 -6.12 -23.41 -5.35
N PRO A 281 -5.89 -22.29 -4.63
CA PRO A 281 -4.96 -22.27 -3.52
C PRO A 281 -5.51 -23.10 -2.35
N THR A 282 -4.62 -23.81 -1.64
CA THR A 282 -4.97 -24.55 -0.43
C THR A 282 -5.35 -23.61 0.72
N GLU A 283 -5.99 -24.13 1.76
CA GLU A 283 -6.24 -23.38 2.99
C GLU A 283 -4.95 -22.86 3.62
N ALA A 284 -3.89 -23.67 3.61
CA ALA A 284 -2.58 -23.28 4.13
C ALA A 284 -1.96 -22.13 3.31
N GLN A 285 -2.06 -22.18 1.98
CA GLN A 285 -1.66 -21.08 1.12
C GLN A 285 -2.47 -19.81 1.41
N ARG A 286 -3.80 -19.92 1.54
CA ARG A 286 -4.66 -18.77 1.88
C ARG A 286 -4.24 -18.15 3.21
N ALA A 287 -4.01 -18.96 4.26
CA ALA A 287 -3.56 -18.47 5.55
C ALA A 287 -2.19 -17.76 5.48
N SER A 288 -1.25 -18.33 4.72
CA SER A 288 0.08 -17.73 4.52
C SER A 288 0.04 -16.45 3.69
N ILE A 289 -0.81 -16.40 2.65
CA ILE A 289 -1.06 -15.18 1.86
C ILE A 289 -1.60 -14.08 2.79
N GLN A 290 -2.62 -14.37 3.60
CA GLN A 290 -3.20 -13.39 4.54
C GLN A 290 -2.15 -12.85 5.51
N ARG A 291 -1.37 -13.74 6.12
CA ARG A 291 -0.31 -13.35 7.07
C ARG A 291 0.76 -12.49 6.38
N LEU A 292 1.26 -12.92 5.23
CA LEU A 292 2.33 -12.23 4.51
C LEU A 292 1.87 -10.87 3.99
N VAL A 293 0.71 -10.81 3.34
CA VAL A 293 0.15 -9.55 2.82
C VAL A 293 -0.11 -8.59 3.97
N GLY A 294 -0.71 -9.02 5.07
CA GLY A 294 -0.92 -8.18 6.26
C GLY A 294 0.40 -7.66 6.86
N THR A 295 1.43 -8.50 6.90
CA THR A 295 2.78 -8.09 7.36
C THR A 295 3.38 -7.03 6.43
N LEU A 296 3.28 -7.21 5.11
CA LEU A 296 3.79 -6.25 4.14
C LEU A 296 2.99 -4.94 4.16
N GLN A 297 1.67 -5.00 4.30
CA GLN A 297 0.81 -3.85 4.50
C GLN A 297 1.21 -3.04 5.72
N GLN A 298 1.47 -3.71 6.85
CA GLN A 298 1.96 -3.05 8.06
C GLN A 298 3.34 -2.43 7.88
N ASN A 299 4.26 -3.07 7.16
CA ASN A 299 5.63 -2.56 6.98
C ASN A 299 5.70 -1.34 6.06
N TYR A 300 4.87 -1.30 5.03
CA TYR A 300 4.92 -0.31 3.96
C TYR A 300 3.72 0.64 3.92
N GLY A 301 2.82 0.56 4.91
CA GLY A 301 1.61 1.38 4.94
C GLY A 301 0.68 1.12 3.75
N LEU A 302 0.59 -0.13 3.30
CA LEU A 302 -0.33 -0.53 2.23
C LEU A 302 -1.68 -0.95 2.82
N ASN A 303 -2.69 -1.07 1.95
CA ASN A 303 -4.01 -1.59 2.29
C ASN A 303 -4.53 -2.51 1.16
N ASP A 304 -5.77 -2.96 1.27
CA ASP A 304 -6.36 -3.93 0.34
C ASP A 304 -6.41 -3.45 -1.11
N ARG A 305 -6.52 -2.14 -1.35
CA ARG A 305 -6.52 -1.55 -2.71
C ARG A 305 -5.15 -1.57 -3.39
N ASP A 306 -4.10 -1.86 -2.63
CA ASP A 306 -2.71 -1.90 -3.09
C ASP A 306 -2.26 -3.34 -3.38
N VAL A 307 -3.17 -4.33 -3.34
CA VAL A 307 -2.91 -5.73 -3.67
C VAL A 307 -3.54 -6.05 -5.02
N TYR A 308 -2.71 -6.42 -5.98
CA TYR A 308 -3.08 -6.55 -7.39
C TYR A 308 -2.97 -7.99 -7.89
N GLU A 309 -3.93 -8.38 -8.72
CA GLU A 309 -3.90 -9.62 -9.50
C GLU A 309 -3.05 -9.39 -10.77
N HIS A 310 -2.04 -10.22 -11.02
CA HIS A 310 -1.09 -9.99 -12.12
C HIS A 310 -1.76 -9.90 -13.50
N ASP A 311 -2.77 -10.72 -13.76
CA ASP A 311 -3.52 -10.75 -15.01
C ASP A 311 -4.42 -9.54 -15.25
N ARG A 312 -4.74 -8.78 -14.19
CA ARG A 312 -5.47 -7.52 -14.28
C ARG A 312 -4.59 -6.35 -14.66
N ILE A 313 -3.36 -6.32 -14.15
CA ILE A 313 -2.46 -5.18 -14.32
C ILE A 313 -1.46 -5.36 -15.48
N SER A 314 -1.26 -6.58 -15.97
CA SER A 314 -0.31 -6.91 -17.04
C SER A 314 -0.90 -7.87 -18.09
N TYR A 315 -0.15 -8.14 -19.15
CA TYR A 315 -0.51 -9.02 -20.27
C TYR A 315 -0.09 -10.46 -19.96
N LYS A 316 -0.83 -11.08 -19.05
CA LYS A 316 -0.52 -12.38 -18.45
C LYS A 316 -1.66 -13.38 -18.63
N THR A 317 -1.41 -14.64 -18.32
CA THR A 317 -2.41 -15.69 -18.45
C THR A 317 -3.60 -15.35 -17.56
N GLN A 318 -4.81 -15.37 -18.13
CA GLN A 318 -6.03 -15.04 -17.38
C GLN A 318 -6.13 -15.86 -16.09
N GLY A 319 -6.44 -15.20 -14.98
CA GLY A 319 -6.57 -15.81 -13.67
C GLY A 319 -5.27 -16.08 -12.92
N GLU A 320 -4.10 -15.69 -13.45
CA GLU A 320 -2.80 -15.96 -12.82
C GLU A 320 -2.73 -15.42 -11.39
N GLY A 321 -3.16 -14.18 -11.15
CA GLY A 321 -3.22 -13.61 -9.80
C GLY A 321 -4.58 -13.77 -9.11
N ALA A 322 -5.61 -14.16 -9.87
CA ALA A 322 -7.00 -14.02 -9.43
C ALA A 322 -7.35 -14.88 -8.21
N GLY A 323 -8.08 -14.28 -7.26
CA GLY A 323 -8.67 -14.96 -6.11
C GLY A 323 -7.67 -15.52 -5.08
N LEU A 324 -6.39 -15.15 -5.18
CA LEU A 324 -5.35 -15.53 -4.22
C LEU A 324 -5.48 -14.75 -2.91
N TYR A 325 -5.61 -13.43 -2.98
CA TYR A 325 -5.84 -12.57 -1.82
C TYR A 325 -7.32 -12.25 -1.69
N GLN A 326 -7.81 -12.24 -0.45
CA GLN A 326 -9.16 -11.79 -0.12
C GLN A 326 -9.04 -10.82 1.05
N PRO A 327 -9.49 -9.56 0.92
CA PRO A 327 -9.55 -8.64 2.03
C PRO A 327 -10.20 -9.28 3.25
N ALA A 328 -9.68 -9.02 4.45
CA ALA A 328 -10.37 -9.42 5.66
C ALA A 328 -11.79 -8.85 5.63
N ALA A 329 -12.80 -9.67 5.94
CA ALA A 329 -14.17 -9.17 5.98
C ALA A 329 -14.23 -7.98 6.94
N PRO A 330 -14.88 -6.86 6.58
CA PRO A 330 -15.08 -5.77 7.51
C PRO A 330 -15.79 -6.34 8.74
N VAL A 331 -15.20 -6.14 9.92
CA VAL A 331 -15.80 -6.57 11.19
C VAL A 331 -17.14 -5.85 11.29
N ARG A 332 -18.24 -6.60 11.10
CA ARG A 332 -19.59 -6.07 11.31
C ARG A 332 -19.74 -5.83 12.81
N ASP A 333 -19.86 -4.57 13.22
CA ASP A 333 -20.16 -4.24 14.60
C ASP A 333 -21.46 -4.94 15.00
N GLY A 334 -21.42 -5.75 16.06
CA GLY A 334 -22.57 -6.44 16.63
C GLY A 334 -23.60 -5.52 17.31
N ASN A 335 -23.62 -4.24 16.95
CA ASN A 335 -24.52 -3.20 17.45
C ASN A 335 -25.33 -2.56 16.31
N ASP A 336 -25.68 -3.32 15.28
CA ASP A 336 -26.77 -2.92 14.37
C ASP A 336 -28.10 -3.35 15.04
N PRO A 337 -28.92 -2.41 15.57
CA PRO A 337 -30.21 -2.77 16.13
C PRO A 337 -31.10 -3.29 15.01
N GLY A 338 -31.23 -4.61 14.98
CA GLY A 338 -32.01 -5.42 14.06
C GLY A 338 -32.93 -4.67 13.11
N VAL A 339 -32.64 -4.78 11.82
CA VAL A 339 -33.68 -4.78 10.79
C VAL A 339 -34.57 -5.98 11.10
N GLN A 340 -35.63 -5.76 11.89
CA GLN A 340 -36.76 -6.65 11.95
C GLN A 340 -37.24 -6.83 10.51
N GLN A 341 -37.09 -8.06 10.00
CA GLN A 341 -37.70 -8.45 8.75
C GLN A 341 -39.20 -8.20 8.87
N GLN A 342 -39.71 -7.20 8.14
CA GLN A 342 -41.14 -7.07 7.93
C GLN A 342 -41.60 -8.27 7.10
N PRO A 343 -42.64 -9.01 7.52
CA PRO A 343 -43.17 -10.11 6.73
C PRO A 343 -43.81 -9.55 5.45
N ALA A 344 -43.49 -10.19 4.32
CA ALA A 344 -44.04 -9.86 3.02
C ALA A 344 -45.58 -9.92 3.05
N GLY A 345 -46.22 -8.81 2.68
CA GLY A 345 -47.66 -8.75 2.47
C GLY A 345 -48.08 -9.60 1.25
N PRO A 346 -49.32 -10.11 1.22
CA PRO A 346 -49.74 -11.07 0.20
C PRO A 346 -49.89 -10.41 -1.18
N PRO A 347 -49.64 -11.16 -2.25
CA PRO A 347 -49.71 -10.64 -3.62
C PRO A 347 -51.15 -10.35 -4.03
N ARG A 348 -51.33 -9.30 -4.85
CA ARG A 348 -52.56 -9.05 -5.62
C ARG A 348 -52.45 -9.66 -7.01
#